data_AF-A0A7J6NDT4-F1
#
_entry.id   AF-A0A7J6NDT4-F1
#
_cell.length_a   1.000
_cell.length_b   1.000
_cell.length_c   1.000
_cell.angle_alpha   90.00
_cell.angle_beta   90.00
_cell.angle_gamma   90.00
#
_symmetry.space_group_name_H-M   'P 1'
#
loop_
_entity.id
_entity.type
_entity.pdbx_description
1 polymer ?
#
loop_
_entity_poly.entity_id
_entity_poly.type
_entity_poly.pdbx_seq_one_letter_code
_entity_poly.pdbx_strand_id
1 'polypeptide(L)'
;MANLHNILTSLHRHDVDGRGYLTGDALEDWLFEISKHLAILFDQPQVRKTPEQFLPLWVFTAAHTIGFLLGSGSAASCRDGPRISIERIFSEKGIERVIDPLMSLRRVYVEDMTNNLFSRFRSISYYDSFFVFGTAPVDTVVANGQASLNIFNRGYMNPLFTSRLVKRYNPVQRIMDYRTFLDFCIAWENRDTPQGAKYFWRILDWRGRGWIDRDDLSELAQAILNVVDSMPGICGPNGPPPVETLVSEIYDLLVVADDESNPEGRIALPHVLKHTRAFGTVVGFLANTDAFIEYEAREEIVHEKFSAKQEKEKKDKQYQQKLAFIEYHSTVDHRLQQCLDGLWGNLNAHENAVTGGGQASLSFAAFREYLNYHESVYAGVSVEPGLNAYYEWEESEARQNEHYRQLKKQQVNMQLKEISASHESELVIDSRDD
;
A
#
# COMPACT_ATOMS: atom_id res chain seq x y z
N MET A 1 4.02 -28.11 11.21
CA MET A 1 3.93 -29.57 10.94
C MET A 1 2.58 -30.16 11.37
N ALA A 2 2.24 -30.23 12.68
CA ALA A 2 0.99 -30.87 13.15
C ALA A 2 -0.32 -30.27 12.56
N ASN A 3 -0.34 -28.96 12.30
CA ASN A 3 -1.51 -28.28 11.76
C ASN A 3 -1.76 -28.61 10.26
N LEU A 4 -0.71 -28.75 9.46
CA LEU A 4 -0.81 -29.07 8.03
C LEU A 4 -1.30 -30.51 7.80
N HIS A 5 -0.82 -31.46 8.61
CA HIS A 5 -1.27 -32.85 8.53
C HIS A 5 -2.77 -33.00 8.84
N ASN A 6 -3.27 -32.22 9.80
CA ASN A 6 -4.69 -32.20 10.13
C ASN A 6 -5.54 -31.60 9.00
N ILE A 7 -5.07 -30.51 8.37
CA ILE A 7 -5.75 -29.92 7.20
C ILE A 7 -5.77 -30.92 6.03
N LEU A 8 -4.65 -31.59 5.76
CA LEU A 8 -4.53 -32.57 4.68
C LEU A 8 -5.53 -33.71 4.88
N THR A 9 -5.59 -34.23 6.11
CA THR A 9 -6.51 -35.30 6.49
C THR A 9 -7.96 -34.84 6.35
N SER A 10 -8.29 -33.61 6.75
CA SER A 10 -9.62 -33.04 6.58
C SER A 10 -9.98 -32.91 5.10
N LEU A 11 -9.11 -32.34 4.25
CA LEU A 11 -9.36 -32.21 2.81
C LEU A 11 -9.59 -33.56 2.11
N HIS A 12 -8.82 -34.60 2.46
CA HIS A 12 -9.01 -35.94 1.88
C HIS A 12 -10.35 -36.59 2.27
N ARG A 13 -10.99 -36.19 3.38
CA ARG A 13 -12.33 -36.69 3.72
C ARG A 13 -13.41 -36.13 2.80
N HIS A 14 -13.16 -34.98 2.18
CA HIS A 14 -14.07 -34.32 1.25
C HIS A 14 -13.79 -34.69 -0.22
N ASP A 15 -12.76 -35.50 -0.50
CA ASP A 15 -12.52 -36.08 -1.81
C ASP A 15 -13.43 -37.30 -2.05
N VAL A 16 -14.65 -37.02 -2.49
CA VAL A 16 -15.70 -38.05 -2.71
C VAL A 16 -15.27 -39.12 -3.72
N ASP A 17 -14.49 -38.72 -4.74
CA ASP A 17 -14.08 -39.62 -5.83
C ASP A 17 -12.74 -40.33 -5.54
N GLY A 18 -12.01 -39.94 -4.50
CA GLY A 18 -10.69 -40.46 -4.15
C GLY A 18 -9.62 -40.17 -5.22
N ARG A 19 -9.81 -39.12 -6.04
CA ARG A 19 -8.94 -38.80 -7.19
C ARG A 19 -7.90 -37.72 -6.88
N GLY A 20 -7.88 -37.20 -5.67
CA GLY A 20 -7.03 -36.09 -5.24
C GLY A 20 -7.54 -34.71 -5.68
N TYR A 21 -8.83 -34.58 -5.99
CA TYR A 21 -9.46 -33.33 -6.42
C TYR A 21 -10.70 -33.00 -5.59
N LEU A 22 -10.89 -31.72 -5.32
CA LEU A 22 -12.11 -31.19 -4.71
C LEU A 22 -12.94 -30.47 -5.77
N THR A 23 -14.25 -30.75 -5.76
CA THR A 23 -15.25 -29.95 -6.47
C THR A 23 -15.52 -28.64 -5.70
N GLY A 24 -16.27 -27.71 -6.32
CA GLY A 24 -16.70 -26.48 -5.64
C GLY A 24 -17.47 -26.80 -4.35
N ASP A 25 -18.47 -27.68 -4.44
CA ASP A 25 -19.30 -28.08 -3.29
C ASP A 25 -18.46 -28.72 -2.17
N ALA A 26 -17.55 -29.65 -2.51
CA ALA A 26 -16.69 -30.29 -1.51
C ALA A 26 -15.72 -29.30 -0.84
N LEU A 27 -15.29 -28.27 -1.56
CA LEU A 27 -14.47 -27.20 -1.01
C LEU A 27 -15.27 -26.29 -0.08
N GLU A 28 -16.52 -25.98 -0.44
CA GLU A 28 -17.44 -25.21 0.40
C GLU A 28 -17.75 -25.96 1.71
N ASP A 29 -18.01 -27.27 1.63
CA ASP A 29 -18.23 -28.12 2.80
C ASP A 29 -17.01 -28.15 3.74
N TRP A 30 -15.81 -28.26 3.17
CA TRP A 30 -14.56 -28.20 3.93
C TRP A 30 -14.35 -26.83 4.59
N LEU A 31 -14.60 -25.73 3.86
CA LEU A 31 -14.51 -24.37 4.41
C LEU A 31 -15.54 -24.15 5.52
N PHE A 32 -16.74 -24.69 5.37
CA PHE A 32 -17.77 -24.65 6.40
C PHE A 32 -17.32 -25.40 7.67
N GLU A 33 -16.69 -26.58 7.53
CA GLU A 33 -16.11 -27.32 8.67
C GLU A 33 -15.01 -26.49 9.37
N ILE A 34 -14.08 -25.94 8.62
CA ILE A 34 -12.98 -25.14 9.17
C ILE A 34 -13.47 -23.85 9.83
N SER A 35 -14.52 -23.22 9.30
CA SER A 35 -15.06 -21.97 9.84
C SER A 35 -15.41 -22.07 11.33
N LYS A 36 -15.82 -23.26 11.81
CA LYS A 36 -16.11 -23.56 13.22
C LYS A 36 -14.88 -23.41 14.14
N HIS A 37 -13.68 -23.48 13.58
CA HIS A 37 -12.41 -23.31 14.28
C HIS A 37 -11.79 -21.92 14.09
N LEU A 38 -12.43 -21.05 13.29
CA LEU A 38 -12.00 -19.69 12.98
C LEU A 38 -12.82 -18.66 13.78
N ALA A 39 -12.72 -18.71 15.11
CA ALA A 39 -13.54 -17.91 16.04
C ALA A 39 -13.56 -16.39 15.75
N ILE A 40 -12.46 -15.85 15.21
CA ILE A 40 -12.31 -14.41 14.91
C ILE A 40 -13.24 -13.94 13.77
N LEU A 41 -13.67 -14.85 12.89
CA LEU A 41 -14.61 -14.50 11.82
C LEU A 41 -15.99 -14.10 12.34
N PHE A 42 -16.40 -14.57 13.53
CA PHE A 42 -17.78 -14.44 13.99
C PHE A 42 -17.96 -13.56 15.24
N ASP A 43 -16.93 -13.40 16.08
CA ASP A 43 -17.03 -12.75 17.40
C ASP A 43 -16.66 -11.25 17.43
N GLN A 44 -16.89 -10.53 16.33
CA GLN A 44 -16.57 -9.10 16.22
C GLN A 44 -17.82 -8.24 16.49
N PRO A 45 -17.81 -7.37 17.52
CA PRO A 45 -19.00 -6.62 17.98
C PRO A 45 -19.49 -5.50 17.05
N GLN A 46 -18.81 -5.23 15.94
CA GLN A 46 -19.03 -4.05 15.08
C GLN A 46 -19.85 -4.33 13.80
N VAL A 47 -20.64 -5.42 13.73
CA VAL A 47 -21.10 -5.93 12.43
C VAL A 47 -22.61 -5.77 12.19
N ARG A 48 -22.95 -5.26 10.99
CA ARG A 48 -24.31 -5.04 10.48
C ARG A 48 -25.10 -6.32 10.17
N LYS A 49 -24.43 -7.46 9.94
CA LYS A 49 -25.05 -8.76 9.60
C LYS A 49 -24.88 -9.78 10.71
N THR A 50 -25.93 -10.57 10.97
CA THR A 50 -25.87 -11.69 11.93
C THR A 50 -24.89 -12.77 11.43
N PRO A 51 -24.20 -13.49 12.33
CA PRO A 51 -23.29 -14.58 11.96
C PRO A 51 -23.90 -15.62 11.00
N GLU A 52 -25.19 -15.92 11.17
CA GLU A 52 -25.95 -16.87 10.36
C GLU A 52 -26.10 -16.44 8.89
N GLN A 53 -26.18 -15.13 8.63
CA GLN A 53 -26.27 -14.58 7.26
C GLN A 53 -24.89 -14.42 6.61
N PHE A 54 -23.84 -14.28 7.40
CA PHE A 54 -22.48 -14.06 6.91
C PHE A 54 -21.78 -15.36 6.50
N LEU A 55 -22.02 -16.46 7.21
CA LEU A 55 -21.30 -17.71 6.98
C LEU A 55 -21.43 -18.25 5.54
N PRO A 56 -22.63 -18.33 4.93
CA PRO A 56 -22.75 -18.77 3.54
C PRO A 56 -22.01 -17.87 2.55
N LEU A 57 -22.06 -16.54 2.77
CA LEU A 57 -21.36 -15.55 1.96
C LEU A 57 -19.83 -15.73 2.04
N TRP A 58 -19.30 -15.95 3.25
CA TRP A 58 -17.87 -16.16 3.45
C TRP A 58 -17.40 -17.46 2.82
N VAL A 59 -18.12 -18.57 3.03
CA VAL A 59 -17.78 -19.89 2.45
C VAL A 59 -17.71 -19.78 0.93
N PHE A 60 -18.74 -19.19 0.31
CA PHE A 60 -18.78 -18.96 -1.13
C PHE A 60 -17.60 -18.08 -1.60
N THR A 61 -17.34 -16.98 -0.90
CA THR A 61 -16.22 -16.05 -1.23
C THR A 61 -14.86 -16.74 -1.15
N ALA A 62 -14.63 -17.50 -0.08
CA ALA A 62 -13.39 -18.21 0.16
C ALA A 62 -13.18 -19.34 -0.87
N ALA A 63 -14.23 -20.11 -1.19
CA ALA A 63 -14.18 -21.17 -2.20
C ALA A 63 -13.79 -20.61 -3.57
N HIS A 64 -14.43 -19.52 -3.98
CA HIS A 64 -14.11 -18.81 -5.23
C HIS A 64 -12.67 -18.27 -5.24
N THR A 65 -12.21 -17.71 -4.12
CA THR A 65 -10.83 -17.20 -3.99
C THR A 65 -9.81 -18.31 -4.14
N ILE A 66 -9.99 -19.45 -3.45
CA ILE A 66 -9.09 -20.62 -3.57
C ILE A 66 -9.14 -21.16 -5.01
N GLY A 67 -10.34 -21.27 -5.58
CA GLY A 67 -10.55 -21.70 -6.97
C GLY A 67 -9.83 -20.82 -7.98
N PHE A 68 -9.83 -19.51 -7.77
CA PHE A 68 -9.11 -18.55 -8.60
C PHE A 68 -7.59 -18.68 -8.45
N LEU A 69 -7.09 -18.68 -7.21
CA LEU A 69 -5.66 -18.69 -6.91
C LEU A 69 -4.96 -19.98 -7.36
N LEU A 70 -5.61 -21.12 -7.15
CA LEU A 70 -5.03 -22.45 -7.40
C LEU A 70 -5.55 -23.12 -8.68
N GLY A 71 -6.62 -22.59 -9.27
CA GLY A 71 -7.20 -23.13 -10.49
C GLY A 71 -6.26 -23.06 -11.69
N SER A 72 -6.45 -23.95 -12.67
CA SER A 72 -5.68 -23.99 -13.92
C SER A 72 -6.05 -22.88 -14.93
N GLY A 73 -6.71 -21.80 -14.49
CA GLY A 73 -7.18 -20.70 -15.34
C GLY A 73 -8.61 -20.87 -15.87
N SER A 74 -9.38 -21.82 -15.32
CA SER A 74 -10.75 -22.13 -15.79
C SER A 74 -11.85 -21.91 -14.74
N ALA A 75 -11.54 -21.29 -13.59
CA ALA A 75 -12.55 -21.00 -12.56
C ALA A 75 -13.73 -20.18 -13.12
N ALA A 76 -13.44 -19.24 -14.03
CA ALA A 76 -14.45 -18.41 -14.68
C ALA A 76 -15.19 -19.08 -15.86
N SER A 77 -14.88 -20.35 -16.22
CA SER A 77 -15.47 -21.02 -17.40
C SER A 77 -16.26 -22.30 -17.08
N CYS A 78 -16.09 -22.90 -15.90
CA CYS A 78 -16.85 -24.10 -15.53
C CYS A 78 -18.13 -23.70 -14.79
N ARG A 79 -19.28 -23.92 -15.43
CA ARG A 79 -20.59 -23.87 -14.76
C ARG A 79 -20.61 -24.77 -13.51
N ASP A 80 -19.87 -25.88 -13.56
CA ASP A 80 -19.75 -26.91 -12.50
C ASP A 80 -18.76 -26.56 -11.37
N GLY A 81 -18.26 -25.32 -11.31
CA GLY A 81 -17.35 -24.85 -10.24
C GLY A 81 -15.87 -25.21 -10.44
N PRO A 82 -14.98 -24.68 -9.58
CA PRO A 82 -13.55 -24.93 -9.67
C PRO A 82 -13.22 -26.38 -9.23
N ARG A 83 -12.45 -27.11 -10.06
CA ARG A 83 -11.81 -28.37 -9.66
C ARG A 83 -10.40 -28.08 -9.15
N ILE A 84 -10.14 -28.38 -7.89
CA ILE A 84 -8.88 -28.02 -7.22
C ILE A 84 -8.16 -29.29 -6.80
N SER A 85 -6.93 -29.45 -7.28
CA SER A 85 -6.07 -30.53 -6.82
C SER A 85 -5.65 -30.28 -5.36
N ILE A 86 -5.81 -31.29 -4.50
CA ILE A 86 -5.37 -31.21 -3.11
C ILE A 86 -3.85 -30.97 -3.05
N GLU A 87 -3.09 -31.63 -3.94
CA GLU A 87 -1.64 -31.41 -4.06
C GLU A 87 -1.29 -29.93 -4.31
N ARG A 88 -2.08 -29.23 -5.13
CA ARG A 88 -1.87 -27.79 -5.37
C ARG A 88 -2.08 -26.93 -4.13
N ILE A 89 -3.02 -27.31 -3.26
CA ILE A 89 -3.24 -26.61 -1.97
C ILE A 89 -2.00 -26.72 -1.08
N PHE A 90 -1.28 -27.85 -1.14
CA PHE A 90 -0.06 -28.10 -0.36
C PHE A 90 1.25 -27.78 -1.09
N SER A 91 1.17 -27.28 -2.34
CA SER A 91 2.34 -26.72 -3.01
C SER A 91 2.83 -25.48 -2.26
N GLU A 92 4.08 -25.08 -2.47
CA GLU A 92 4.65 -23.86 -1.86
C GLU A 92 3.74 -22.63 -2.05
N LYS A 93 3.24 -22.43 -3.29
CA LYS A 93 2.30 -21.35 -3.61
C LYS A 93 0.93 -21.54 -2.97
N GLY A 94 0.47 -22.77 -2.79
CA GLY A 94 -0.79 -23.09 -2.12
C GLY A 94 -0.72 -22.80 -0.62
N ILE A 95 0.40 -23.13 0.01
CA ILE A 95 0.63 -22.82 1.41
C ILE A 95 0.66 -21.31 1.60
N GLU A 96 1.49 -20.60 0.84
CA GLU A 96 1.66 -19.14 0.92
C GLU A 96 0.35 -18.37 0.67
N ARG A 97 -0.44 -18.78 -0.34
CA ARG A 97 -1.61 -18.00 -0.79
C ARG A 97 -2.95 -18.45 -0.21
N VAL A 98 -3.03 -19.67 0.33
CA VAL A 98 -4.28 -20.23 0.86
C VAL A 98 -4.13 -20.62 2.31
N ILE A 99 -3.19 -21.50 2.65
CA ILE A 99 -3.12 -22.06 4.00
C ILE A 99 -2.66 -21.01 5.02
N ASP A 100 -1.61 -20.25 4.74
CA ASP A 100 -1.08 -19.25 5.66
C ASP A 100 -2.10 -18.13 5.92
N PRO A 101 -2.77 -17.55 4.89
CA PRO A 101 -3.87 -16.62 5.08
C PRO A 101 -5.06 -17.21 5.86
N LEU A 102 -5.46 -18.46 5.61
CA LEU A 102 -6.53 -19.09 6.39
C LEU A 102 -6.12 -19.31 7.86
N MET A 103 -4.85 -19.64 8.11
CA MET A 103 -4.33 -19.88 9.45
C MET A 103 -4.09 -18.59 10.23
N SER A 104 -3.78 -17.48 9.54
CA SER A 104 -3.66 -16.18 10.19
C SER A 104 -5.01 -15.68 10.72
N LEU A 105 -6.14 -16.14 10.18
CA LEU A 105 -7.48 -15.87 10.73
C LEU A 105 -7.71 -16.45 12.14
N ARG A 106 -6.81 -17.32 12.63
CA ARG A 106 -6.83 -17.78 14.03
C ARG A 106 -6.10 -16.83 14.97
N ARG A 107 -5.32 -15.88 14.45
CA ARG A 107 -4.49 -14.94 15.21
C ARG A 107 -5.20 -13.58 15.33
N VAL A 108 -5.09 -12.95 16.50
CA VAL A 108 -5.93 -11.83 16.95
C VAL A 108 -5.50 -10.45 16.41
N TYR A 109 -4.41 -10.34 15.66
CA TYR A 109 -3.88 -9.04 15.25
C TYR A 109 -4.72 -8.40 14.12
N VAL A 110 -5.29 -7.23 14.43
CA VAL A 110 -6.24 -6.48 13.60
C VAL A 110 -5.61 -5.92 12.33
N GLU A 111 -4.32 -5.59 12.36
CA GLU A 111 -3.62 -4.93 11.24
C GLU A 111 -3.44 -5.85 10.01
N ASP A 112 -3.19 -7.15 10.23
CA ASP A 112 -3.00 -8.14 9.16
C ASP A 112 -4.31 -8.52 8.43
N MET A 113 -5.47 -8.16 9.00
CA MET A 113 -6.77 -8.58 8.48
C MET A 113 -7.24 -7.78 7.27
N THR A 114 -6.71 -6.57 7.06
CA THR A 114 -7.09 -5.73 5.92
C THR A 114 -6.56 -6.27 4.59
N ASN A 115 -5.40 -6.93 4.59
CA ASN A 115 -4.77 -7.50 3.40
C ASN A 115 -5.07 -8.99 3.20
N ASN A 116 -5.64 -9.67 4.19
CA ASN A 116 -6.00 -11.07 4.08
C ASN A 116 -7.29 -11.24 3.25
N LEU A 117 -7.19 -11.89 2.08
CA LEU A 117 -8.30 -12.16 1.16
C LEU A 117 -9.46 -12.95 1.80
N PHE A 118 -9.17 -13.77 2.82
CA PHE A 118 -10.16 -14.58 3.52
C PHE A 118 -10.76 -13.89 4.75
N SER A 119 -10.40 -12.64 5.01
CA SER A 119 -10.92 -11.92 6.17
C SER A 119 -12.41 -11.59 6.02
N ARG A 120 -13.07 -11.45 7.17
CA ARG A 120 -14.46 -10.99 7.24
C ARG A 120 -14.64 -9.65 6.53
N PHE A 121 -13.69 -8.72 6.75
CA PHE A 121 -13.71 -7.38 6.18
C PHE A 121 -13.75 -7.43 4.64
N ARG A 122 -12.91 -8.27 4.02
CA ARG A 122 -12.88 -8.42 2.56
C ARG A 122 -14.19 -8.98 2.00
N SER A 123 -14.71 -10.05 2.60
CA SER A 123 -15.97 -10.67 2.16
C SER A 123 -17.16 -9.69 2.23
N ILE A 124 -17.25 -8.90 3.31
CA ILE A 124 -18.28 -7.86 3.44
C ILE A 124 -18.05 -6.75 2.40
N SER A 125 -16.81 -6.31 2.21
CA SER A 125 -16.47 -5.25 1.24
C SER A 125 -16.86 -5.63 -0.20
N TYR A 126 -16.64 -6.88 -0.63
CA TYR A 126 -17.12 -7.34 -1.94
C TYR A 126 -18.65 -7.31 -2.03
N TYR A 127 -19.34 -7.79 -0.99
CA TYR A 127 -20.81 -7.80 -0.98
C TYR A 127 -21.40 -6.38 -1.01
N ASP A 128 -20.87 -5.47 -0.20
CA ASP A 128 -21.35 -4.08 -0.15
C ASP A 128 -21.07 -3.37 -1.48
N SER A 129 -19.91 -3.60 -2.09
CA SER A 129 -19.58 -3.06 -3.42
C SER A 129 -20.54 -3.59 -4.50
N PHE A 130 -20.92 -4.87 -4.45
CA PHE A 130 -21.92 -5.43 -5.35
C PHE A 130 -23.31 -4.79 -5.15
N PHE A 131 -23.69 -4.50 -3.91
CA PHE A 131 -24.97 -3.84 -3.64
C PHE A 131 -25.01 -2.41 -4.20
N VAL A 132 -23.90 -1.67 -4.08
CA VAL A 132 -23.77 -0.32 -4.65
C VAL A 132 -23.78 -0.35 -6.19
N PHE A 133 -23.24 -1.39 -6.81
CA PHE A 133 -23.27 -1.57 -8.28
C PHE A 133 -24.71 -1.63 -8.84
N GLY A 134 -25.64 -2.25 -8.11
CA GLY A 134 -27.03 -2.41 -8.54
C GLY A 134 -27.23 -3.53 -9.57
N THR A 135 -28.49 -3.93 -9.79
CA THR A 135 -28.85 -5.06 -10.67
C THR A 135 -29.31 -4.64 -12.07
N ALA A 136 -29.11 -3.37 -12.43
CA ALA A 136 -29.52 -2.85 -13.72
C ALA A 136 -28.67 -3.45 -14.87
N PRO A 137 -29.24 -3.64 -16.08
CA PRO A 137 -28.46 -4.06 -17.24
C PRO A 137 -27.31 -3.10 -17.52
N VAL A 138 -26.15 -3.64 -17.89
CA VAL A 138 -24.94 -2.84 -18.13
C VAL A 138 -25.16 -1.79 -19.22
N ASP A 139 -25.98 -2.09 -20.23
CA ASP A 139 -26.28 -1.12 -21.29
C ASP A 139 -27.03 0.11 -20.75
N THR A 140 -27.88 -0.06 -19.73
CA THR A 140 -28.60 1.03 -19.06
C THR A 140 -27.67 1.80 -18.12
N VAL A 141 -26.80 1.08 -17.44
CA VAL A 141 -25.73 1.58 -16.57
C VAL A 141 -24.74 2.47 -17.35
N VAL A 142 -24.31 2.02 -18.52
CA VAL A 142 -23.39 2.72 -19.43
C VAL A 142 -24.08 3.93 -20.09
N ALA A 143 -25.34 3.80 -20.51
CA ALA A 143 -26.09 4.89 -21.15
C ALA A 143 -26.42 6.06 -20.20
N ASN A 144 -26.57 5.81 -18.91
CA ASN A 144 -26.91 6.84 -17.93
C ASN A 144 -25.69 7.63 -17.42
N GLY A 145 -24.47 7.31 -17.86
CA GLY A 145 -23.22 8.00 -17.48
C GLY A 145 -22.86 7.93 -15.99
N GLN A 146 -23.71 7.35 -15.15
CA GLN A 146 -23.60 7.34 -13.68
C GLN A 146 -23.20 6.00 -13.08
N ALA A 147 -23.22 4.92 -13.86
CA ALA A 147 -22.90 3.60 -13.34
C ALA A 147 -21.55 3.13 -13.91
N SER A 148 -20.53 3.91 -13.62
CA SER A 148 -19.21 3.35 -13.46
C SER A 148 -19.26 2.29 -12.36
N LEU A 149 -18.73 1.11 -12.65
CA LEU A 149 -18.35 0.13 -11.63
C LEU A 149 -17.41 0.83 -10.61
N ASN A 150 -17.96 1.46 -9.57
CA ASN A 150 -17.16 2.05 -8.49
C ASN A 150 -16.71 0.92 -7.55
N ILE A 151 -15.87 0.05 -8.08
CA ILE A 151 -15.38 -1.13 -7.38
C ILE A 151 -14.48 -0.63 -6.25
N PHE A 152 -14.88 -0.89 -5.01
CA PHE A 152 -14.19 -0.46 -3.79
C PHE A 152 -14.16 1.05 -3.50
N ASN A 153 -15.12 1.84 -4.01
CA ASN A 153 -15.05 3.31 -3.92
C ASN A 153 -13.78 3.90 -4.60
N ARG A 154 -13.26 3.23 -5.64
CA ARG A 154 -12.08 3.66 -6.40
C ARG A 154 -12.44 3.99 -7.85
N GLY A 155 -12.71 5.26 -8.10
CA GLY A 155 -12.83 5.81 -9.44
C GLY A 155 -13.97 5.26 -10.27
N TYR A 156 -13.95 5.68 -11.54
CA TYR A 156 -14.90 5.27 -12.55
C TYR A 156 -14.26 4.18 -13.41
N MET A 157 -15.01 3.14 -13.76
CA MET A 157 -14.52 2.14 -14.70
C MET A 157 -14.81 2.52 -16.14
N ASN A 158 -13.91 2.12 -17.03
CA ASN A 158 -14.07 2.24 -18.46
C ASN A 158 -15.37 1.54 -18.92
N PRO A 159 -16.31 2.28 -19.52
CA PRO A 159 -17.61 1.74 -19.94
C PRO A 159 -17.47 0.63 -20.98
N LEU A 160 -16.52 0.77 -21.91
CA LEU A 160 -16.28 -0.23 -22.94
C LEU A 160 -15.71 -1.52 -22.33
N PHE A 161 -14.79 -1.40 -21.38
CA PHE A 161 -14.26 -2.54 -20.63
C PHE A 161 -15.36 -3.28 -19.87
N THR A 162 -16.22 -2.52 -19.18
CA THR A 162 -17.36 -3.05 -18.41
C THR A 162 -18.36 -3.78 -19.30
N SER A 163 -18.67 -3.22 -20.47
CA SER A 163 -19.54 -3.85 -21.48
C SER A 163 -18.94 -5.17 -21.97
N ARG A 164 -17.63 -5.21 -22.28
CA ARG A 164 -16.93 -6.43 -22.70
C ARG A 164 -16.92 -7.50 -21.60
N LEU A 165 -16.68 -7.10 -20.35
CA LEU A 165 -16.72 -7.99 -19.18
C LEU A 165 -18.08 -8.69 -19.04
N VAL A 166 -19.18 -7.93 -19.03
CA VAL A 166 -20.51 -8.50 -18.83
C VAL A 166 -20.98 -9.29 -20.04
N LYS A 167 -20.68 -8.83 -21.26
CA LYS A 167 -20.97 -9.61 -22.47
C LYS A 167 -20.26 -10.96 -22.47
N ARG A 168 -19.06 -11.05 -21.90
CA ARG A 168 -18.28 -12.29 -21.86
C ARG A 168 -18.87 -13.34 -20.91
N TYR A 169 -19.31 -12.92 -19.72
CA TYR A 169 -19.72 -13.83 -18.65
C TYR A 169 -21.24 -13.97 -18.51
N ASN A 170 -22.02 -12.95 -18.88
CA ASN A 170 -23.48 -13.01 -18.93
C ASN A 170 -24.05 -12.44 -20.25
N PRO A 171 -23.82 -13.13 -21.39
CA PRO A 171 -24.19 -12.64 -22.73
C PRO A 171 -25.69 -12.46 -22.93
N VAL A 172 -26.52 -13.19 -22.18
CA VAL A 172 -27.97 -13.21 -22.34
C VAL A 172 -28.63 -12.08 -21.54
N GLN A 173 -28.39 -12.03 -20.23
CA GLN A 173 -29.09 -11.07 -19.37
C GLN A 173 -28.41 -9.71 -19.37
N ARG A 174 -27.12 -9.64 -19.74
CA ARG A 174 -26.30 -8.41 -19.69
C ARG A 174 -26.32 -7.71 -18.32
N ILE A 175 -26.53 -8.50 -17.27
CA ILE A 175 -26.48 -8.08 -15.87
C ILE A 175 -25.30 -8.80 -15.22
N MET A 176 -24.55 -8.12 -14.38
CA MET A 176 -23.50 -8.75 -13.59
C MET A 176 -24.15 -9.43 -12.37
N ASP A 177 -24.05 -10.76 -12.28
CA ASP A 177 -24.43 -11.48 -11.07
C ASP A 177 -23.29 -11.40 -10.02
N TYR A 178 -23.61 -11.72 -8.77
CA TYR A 178 -22.64 -11.64 -7.69
C TYR A 178 -21.42 -12.55 -7.93
N ARG A 179 -21.63 -13.72 -8.54
CA ARG A 179 -20.56 -14.65 -8.89
C ARG A 179 -19.57 -14.03 -9.87
N THR A 180 -20.05 -13.44 -10.97
CA THR A 180 -19.19 -12.77 -11.95
C THR A 180 -18.50 -11.56 -11.36
N PHE A 181 -19.22 -10.78 -10.54
CA PHE A 181 -18.65 -9.63 -9.83
C PHE A 181 -17.50 -10.04 -8.91
N LEU A 182 -17.71 -11.12 -8.13
CA LEU A 182 -16.70 -11.63 -7.23
C LEU A 182 -15.46 -12.14 -7.98
N ASP A 183 -15.65 -12.93 -9.05
CA ASP A 183 -14.54 -13.41 -9.88
C ASP A 183 -13.76 -12.22 -10.49
N PHE A 184 -14.44 -11.15 -10.88
CA PHE A 184 -13.81 -9.92 -11.33
C PHE A 184 -12.99 -9.25 -10.21
N CYS A 185 -13.55 -9.08 -9.01
CA CYS A 185 -12.86 -8.47 -7.87
C CYS A 185 -11.59 -9.23 -7.49
N ILE A 186 -11.67 -10.56 -7.40
CA ILE A 186 -10.52 -11.41 -7.11
C ILE A 186 -9.47 -11.28 -8.23
N ALA A 187 -9.90 -11.26 -9.49
CA ALA A 187 -8.99 -11.06 -10.62
C ALA A 187 -8.31 -9.70 -10.58
N TRP A 188 -9.05 -8.64 -10.22
CA TRP A 188 -8.55 -7.27 -10.14
C TRP A 188 -7.46 -7.10 -9.10
N GLU A 189 -7.64 -7.69 -7.91
CA GLU A 189 -6.64 -7.69 -6.85
C GLU A 189 -5.40 -8.54 -7.20
N ASN A 190 -5.54 -9.49 -8.12
CA ASN A 190 -4.47 -10.39 -8.55
C ASN A 190 -4.06 -10.17 -10.03
N ARG A 191 -4.26 -8.95 -10.56
CA ARG A 191 -4.05 -8.63 -11.98
C ARG A 191 -2.60 -8.77 -12.45
N ASP A 192 -1.66 -8.70 -11.52
CA ASP A 192 -0.21 -8.89 -11.69
C ASP A 192 0.22 -10.36 -11.62
N THR A 193 -0.73 -11.28 -11.45
CA THR A 193 -0.50 -12.74 -11.43
C THR A 193 -0.93 -13.39 -12.75
N PRO A 194 -0.35 -14.55 -13.13
CA PRO A 194 -0.74 -15.26 -14.36
C PRO A 194 -2.24 -15.58 -14.44
N GLN A 195 -2.89 -15.81 -13.30
CA GLN A 195 -4.32 -16.08 -13.19
C GLN A 195 -5.14 -14.84 -13.53
N GLY A 196 -4.80 -13.69 -12.94
CA GLY A 196 -5.40 -12.39 -13.27
C GLY A 196 -5.18 -12.00 -14.73
N ALA A 197 -3.95 -12.14 -15.22
CA ALA A 197 -3.64 -11.86 -16.61
C ALA A 197 -4.47 -12.71 -17.59
N LYS A 198 -4.66 -14.02 -17.32
CA LYS A 198 -5.55 -14.87 -18.13
C LYS A 198 -7.01 -14.44 -18.07
N TYR A 199 -7.48 -14.00 -16.91
CA TYR A 199 -8.83 -13.50 -16.74
C TYR A 199 -9.06 -12.25 -17.61
N PHE A 200 -8.17 -11.26 -17.51
CA PHE A 200 -8.28 -10.02 -18.27
C PHE A 200 -7.97 -10.18 -19.75
N TRP A 201 -7.10 -11.10 -20.12
CA TRP A 201 -6.86 -11.47 -21.52
C TRP A 201 -8.16 -11.82 -22.24
N ARG A 202 -9.06 -12.58 -21.59
CA ARG A 202 -10.36 -12.97 -22.17
C ARG A 202 -11.33 -11.81 -22.36
N ILE A 203 -11.10 -10.69 -21.68
CA ILE A 203 -11.89 -9.46 -21.79
C ILE A 203 -11.31 -8.57 -22.88
N LEU A 204 -9.97 -8.50 -22.99
CA LEU A 204 -9.29 -7.71 -24.01
C LEU A 204 -9.38 -8.35 -25.40
N ASP A 205 -9.15 -9.66 -25.53
CA ASP A 205 -9.37 -10.45 -26.75
C ASP A 205 -10.87 -10.74 -26.95
N TRP A 206 -11.66 -9.66 -27.04
CA TRP A 206 -13.11 -9.73 -27.13
C TRP A 206 -13.59 -10.30 -28.47
N ARG A 207 -12.77 -10.17 -29.52
CA ARG A 207 -12.99 -10.73 -30.86
C ARG A 207 -12.63 -12.23 -30.92
N GLY A 208 -11.91 -12.76 -29.92
CA GLY A 208 -11.50 -14.17 -29.86
C GLY A 208 -10.48 -14.56 -30.92
N ARG A 209 -9.63 -13.61 -31.34
CA ARG A 209 -8.60 -13.83 -32.38
C ARG A 209 -7.39 -14.58 -31.84
N GLY A 210 -7.23 -14.66 -30.52
CA GLY A 210 -6.03 -15.18 -29.87
C GLY A 210 -4.90 -14.16 -29.77
N TRP A 211 -5.12 -12.94 -30.24
CA TRP A 211 -4.19 -11.82 -30.20
C TRP A 211 -4.96 -10.49 -30.21
N ILE A 212 -4.31 -9.43 -29.70
CA ILE A 212 -4.78 -8.05 -29.77
C ILE A 212 -3.77 -7.16 -30.48
N ASP A 213 -4.25 -6.13 -31.16
CA ASP A 213 -3.44 -5.15 -31.90
C ASP A 213 -3.62 -3.73 -31.35
N ARG A 214 -3.02 -2.75 -32.04
CA ARG A 214 -3.16 -1.34 -31.71
C ARG A 214 -4.61 -0.89 -31.77
N ASP A 215 -5.39 -1.36 -32.75
CA ASP A 215 -6.79 -0.95 -32.91
C ASP A 215 -7.67 -1.42 -31.73
N ASP A 216 -7.48 -2.66 -31.27
CA ASP A 216 -8.16 -3.18 -30.07
C ASP A 216 -7.90 -2.32 -28.82
N LEU A 217 -6.66 -1.84 -28.67
CA LEU A 217 -6.21 -1.03 -27.55
C LEU A 217 -6.66 0.43 -27.70
N SER A 218 -6.63 0.99 -28.90
CA SER A 218 -7.10 2.35 -29.20
C SER A 218 -8.57 2.54 -28.82
N GLU A 219 -9.42 1.56 -29.09
CA GLU A 219 -10.84 1.61 -28.68
C GLU A 219 -10.99 1.74 -27.15
N LEU A 220 -10.21 0.97 -26.38
CA LEU A 220 -10.25 1.01 -24.90
C LEU A 220 -9.59 2.28 -24.36
N ALA A 221 -8.45 2.68 -24.91
CA ALA A 221 -7.73 3.91 -24.57
C ALA A 221 -8.61 5.14 -24.77
N GLN A 222 -9.27 5.26 -25.94
CA GLN A 222 -10.21 6.35 -26.18
C GLN A 222 -11.35 6.37 -25.16
N ALA A 223 -11.90 5.20 -24.82
CA ALA A 223 -12.99 5.11 -23.87
C ALA A 223 -12.60 5.55 -22.45
N ILE A 224 -11.39 5.25 -21.97
CA ILE A 224 -10.93 5.74 -20.65
C ILE A 224 -10.59 7.22 -20.69
N LEU A 225 -9.94 7.71 -21.76
CA LEU A 225 -9.58 9.13 -21.88
C LEU A 225 -10.82 10.03 -21.94
N ASN A 226 -11.90 9.60 -22.60
CA ASN A 226 -13.18 10.32 -22.59
C ASN A 226 -13.76 10.47 -21.18
N VAL A 227 -13.62 9.43 -20.35
CA VAL A 227 -14.11 9.47 -18.96
C VAL A 227 -13.23 10.41 -18.13
N VAL A 228 -11.92 10.34 -18.29
CA VAL A 228 -10.95 11.20 -17.58
C VAL A 228 -11.10 12.67 -17.99
N ASP A 229 -11.33 12.97 -19.27
CA ASP A 229 -11.58 14.32 -19.78
C ASP A 229 -12.87 14.93 -19.19
N SER A 230 -13.89 14.10 -18.94
CA SER A 230 -15.13 14.54 -18.32
C SER A 230 -15.00 14.86 -16.81
N MET A 231 -13.88 14.50 -16.18
CA MET A 231 -13.65 14.76 -14.76
C MET A 231 -13.02 16.14 -14.51
N PRO A 232 -13.64 16.98 -13.68
CA PRO A 232 -13.09 18.30 -13.35
C PRO A 232 -11.74 18.20 -12.65
N GLY A 233 -10.75 18.94 -13.17
CA GLY A 233 -9.44 19.11 -12.52
C GLY A 233 -8.47 17.94 -12.66
N ILE A 234 -8.81 16.91 -13.43
CA ILE A 234 -7.90 15.79 -13.71
C ILE A 234 -6.99 16.09 -14.91
N CYS A 235 -7.57 16.53 -16.02
CA CYS A 235 -6.78 16.95 -17.17
C CYS A 235 -6.31 18.40 -17.02
N GLY A 236 -5.06 18.67 -17.44
CA GLY A 236 -4.54 20.02 -17.56
C GLY A 236 -5.27 20.83 -18.66
N PRO A 237 -4.86 22.08 -18.89
CA PRO A 237 -5.49 22.94 -19.90
C PRO A 237 -5.40 22.40 -21.34
N ASN A 238 -4.53 21.42 -21.59
CA ASN A 238 -4.34 20.79 -22.89
C ASN A 238 -5.22 19.53 -23.09
N GLY A 239 -6.05 19.16 -22.11
CA GLY A 239 -6.86 17.95 -22.16
C GLY A 239 -6.04 16.66 -21.94
N PRO A 240 -6.65 15.49 -22.15
CA PRO A 240 -5.97 14.19 -22.05
C PRO A 240 -4.89 14.03 -23.14
N PRO A 241 -3.90 13.14 -22.92
CA PRO A 241 -2.92 12.81 -23.97
C PRO A 241 -3.60 12.17 -25.19
N PRO A 242 -3.00 12.28 -26.40
CA PRO A 242 -3.46 11.56 -27.58
C PRO A 242 -3.52 10.05 -27.36
N VAL A 243 -4.51 9.38 -27.96
CA VAL A 243 -4.68 7.92 -27.87
C VAL A 243 -3.44 7.18 -28.33
N GLU A 244 -2.82 7.64 -29.41
CA GLU A 244 -1.64 7.03 -30.02
C GLU A 244 -0.44 7.03 -29.08
N THR A 245 -0.32 8.05 -28.23
CA THR A 245 0.72 8.15 -27.21
C THR A 245 0.53 7.05 -26.16
N LEU A 246 -0.68 6.92 -25.61
CA LEU A 246 -1.00 5.90 -24.61
C LEU A 246 -0.85 4.48 -25.18
N VAL A 247 -1.26 4.25 -26.43
CA VAL A 247 -1.08 2.96 -27.11
C VAL A 247 0.40 2.65 -27.34
N SER A 248 1.20 3.65 -27.72
CA SER A 248 2.65 3.43 -27.90
C SER A 248 3.35 3.11 -26.58
N GLU A 249 2.96 3.80 -25.50
CA GLU A 249 3.45 3.50 -24.14
C GLU A 249 3.07 2.09 -23.68
N ILE A 250 1.85 1.60 -24.00
CA ILE A 250 1.47 0.20 -23.75
C ILE A 250 2.42 -0.77 -24.47
N TYR A 251 2.76 -0.48 -25.72
CA TYR A 251 3.67 -1.32 -26.50
C TYR A 251 5.09 -1.32 -25.93
N ASP A 252 5.55 -0.18 -25.44
CA ASP A 252 6.86 -0.04 -24.80
C ASP A 252 6.88 -0.78 -23.45
N LEU A 253 5.84 -0.63 -22.63
CA LEU A 253 5.68 -1.35 -21.36
C LEU A 253 5.68 -2.87 -21.54
N LEU A 254 5.05 -3.35 -22.61
CA LEU A 254 4.98 -4.76 -22.94
C LEU A 254 6.17 -5.23 -23.79
N VAL A 255 7.11 -4.34 -24.15
CA VAL A 255 8.30 -4.66 -24.95
C VAL A 255 7.92 -5.39 -26.25
N VAL A 256 6.90 -4.87 -26.95
CA VAL A 256 6.34 -5.51 -28.16
C VAL A 256 7.13 -5.14 -29.41
N ALA A 257 7.60 -3.89 -29.49
CA ALA A 257 8.32 -3.39 -30.68
C ALA A 257 9.72 -4.01 -30.85
N ASP A 258 10.36 -4.40 -29.74
CA ASP A 258 11.71 -4.98 -29.74
C ASP A 258 11.69 -6.52 -29.94
N ASP A 259 10.52 -7.14 -30.09
CA ASP A 259 10.41 -8.57 -30.31
C ASP A 259 10.57 -8.91 -31.80
N GLU A 260 11.81 -9.24 -32.20
CA GLU A 260 12.15 -9.68 -33.57
C GLU A 260 11.30 -10.87 -34.04
N SER A 261 10.74 -11.66 -33.12
CA SER A 261 9.86 -12.79 -33.45
C SER A 261 8.42 -12.40 -33.77
N ASN A 262 8.06 -11.11 -33.60
CA ASN A 262 6.72 -10.58 -33.77
C ASN A 262 6.69 -9.30 -34.64
N PRO A 263 7.01 -9.41 -35.94
CA PRO A 263 7.07 -8.25 -36.84
C PRO A 263 5.71 -7.58 -37.07
N GLU A 264 4.60 -8.27 -36.78
CA GLU A 264 3.24 -7.73 -36.90
C GLU A 264 2.80 -6.96 -35.65
N GLY A 265 3.60 -6.95 -34.57
CA GLY A 265 3.30 -6.26 -33.32
C GLY A 265 2.07 -6.81 -32.58
N ARG A 266 1.70 -8.08 -32.81
CA ARG A 266 0.50 -8.68 -32.20
C ARG A 266 0.79 -9.11 -30.78
N ILE A 267 0.00 -8.66 -29.81
CA ILE A 267 0.12 -9.12 -28.43
C ILE A 267 -0.69 -10.41 -28.32
N ALA A 268 -0.09 -11.51 -27.86
CA ALA A 268 -0.77 -12.79 -27.65
C ALA A 268 -0.68 -13.23 -26.18
N LEU A 269 -1.51 -14.19 -25.76
CA LEU A 269 -1.51 -14.67 -24.37
C LEU A 269 -0.12 -15.12 -23.85
N PRO A 270 0.72 -15.87 -24.61
CA PRO A 270 2.05 -16.23 -24.14
C PRO A 270 2.93 -15.01 -23.82
N HIS A 271 2.84 -13.95 -24.63
CA HIS A 271 3.53 -12.68 -24.40
C HIS A 271 3.05 -12.01 -23.11
N VAL A 272 1.73 -11.95 -22.93
CA VAL A 272 1.10 -11.41 -21.72
C VAL A 272 1.54 -12.18 -20.47
N LEU A 273 1.65 -13.50 -20.54
CA LEU A 273 2.11 -14.32 -19.41
C LEU A 273 3.59 -14.07 -19.07
N LYS A 274 4.44 -13.81 -20.07
CA LYS A 274 5.85 -13.41 -19.84
C LYS A 274 5.93 -12.03 -19.17
N HIS A 275 5.05 -11.11 -19.54
CA HIS A 275 5.01 -9.73 -19.06
C HIS A 275 3.85 -9.46 -18.08
N THR A 276 3.50 -10.44 -17.24
CA THR A 276 2.29 -10.43 -16.41
C THR A 276 2.15 -9.16 -15.55
N ARG A 277 3.23 -8.70 -14.90
CA ARG A 277 3.20 -7.50 -14.05
C ARG A 277 2.91 -6.23 -14.86
N ALA A 278 3.60 -6.05 -15.98
CA ALA A 278 3.38 -4.90 -16.87
C ALA A 278 1.96 -4.94 -17.46
N PHE A 279 1.49 -6.12 -17.85
CA PHE A 279 0.12 -6.31 -18.31
C PHE A 279 -0.92 -5.97 -17.23
N GLY A 280 -0.66 -6.31 -15.96
CA GLY A 280 -1.50 -5.90 -14.83
C GLY A 280 -1.61 -4.38 -14.69
N THR A 281 -0.53 -3.64 -14.95
CA THR A 281 -0.54 -2.17 -15.01
C THR A 281 -1.38 -1.66 -16.18
N VAL A 282 -1.17 -2.21 -17.39
CA VAL A 282 -1.94 -1.89 -18.60
C VAL A 282 -3.43 -2.10 -18.39
N VAL A 283 -3.83 -3.24 -17.84
CA VAL A 283 -5.23 -3.52 -17.48
C VAL A 283 -5.75 -2.49 -16.48
N GLY A 284 -4.94 -2.15 -15.47
CA GLY A 284 -5.31 -1.17 -14.45
C GLY A 284 -5.76 0.15 -15.06
N PHE A 285 -4.86 0.82 -15.78
CA PHE A 285 -5.15 2.15 -16.33
C PHE A 285 -6.08 2.14 -17.54
N LEU A 286 -6.21 1.03 -18.28
CA LEU A 286 -7.23 0.93 -19.34
C LEU A 286 -8.63 0.71 -18.79
N ALA A 287 -8.76 0.09 -17.61
CA ALA A 287 -10.05 -0.31 -17.07
C ALA A 287 -10.60 0.65 -16.01
N ASN A 288 -9.75 1.40 -15.28
CA ASN A 288 -10.16 2.22 -14.14
C ASN A 288 -9.46 3.58 -14.12
N THR A 289 -10.20 4.63 -13.76
CA THR A 289 -9.69 6.02 -13.76
C THR A 289 -8.71 6.30 -12.64
N ASP A 290 -8.90 5.75 -11.44
CA ASP A 290 -7.95 5.98 -10.34
C ASP A 290 -6.61 5.31 -10.67
N ALA A 291 -6.64 4.09 -11.19
CA ALA A 291 -5.44 3.41 -11.66
C ALA A 291 -4.77 4.15 -12.83
N PHE A 292 -5.54 4.84 -13.68
CA PHE A 292 -5.01 5.73 -14.72
C PHE A 292 -4.34 6.96 -14.12
N ILE A 293 -5.00 7.66 -13.19
CA ILE A 293 -4.46 8.85 -12.52
C ILE A 293 -3.19 8.49 -11.72
N GLU A 294 -3.20 7.38 -10.98
CA GLU A 294 -2.02 6.86 -10.28
C GLU A 294 -0.86 6.56 -11.24
N TYR A 295 -1.17 6.08 -12.44
CA TYR A 295 -0.17 5.78 -13.46
C TYR A 295 0.40 7.06 -14.09
N GLU A 296 -0.42 8.07 -14.40
CA GLU A 296 0.05 9.37 -14.91
C GLU A 296 0.88 10.11 -13.85
N ALA A 297 0.44 10.13 -12.60
CA ALA A 297 1.14 10.78 -11.48
C ALA A 297 2.39 10.01 -11.02
N ARG A 298 2.72 8.85 -11.62
CA ARG A 298 3.81 7.99 -11.16
C ARG A 298 5.16 8.69 -11.15
N GLU A 299 5.42 9.56 -12.11
CA GLU A 299 6.71 10.25 -12.22
C GLU A 299 6.89 11.30 -11.12
N GLU A 300 5.81 12.01 -10.79
CA GLU A 300 5.78 12.97 -9.67
C GLU A 300 5.98 12.26 -8.33
N ILE A 301 5.25 11.14 -8.10
CA ILE A 301 5.38 10.34 -6.88
C ILE A 301 6.81 9.77 -6.75
N VAL A 302 7.41 9.32 -7.85
CA VAL A 302 8.79 8.83 -7.87
C VAL A 302 9.75 9.96 -7.51
N HIS A 303 9.58 11.14 -8.12
CA HIS A 303 10.40 12.31 -7.83
C HIS A 303 10.31 12.72 -6.33
N GLU A 304 9.11 12.80 -5.77
CA GLU A 304 8.91 13.10 -4.33
C GLU A 304 9.60 12.09 -3.41
N LYS A 305 9.46 10.79 -3.70
CA LYS A 305 10.13 9.73 -2.91
C LYS A 305 11.65 9.82 -2.99
N PHE A 306 12.20 10.14 -4.16
CA PHE A 306 13.64 10.39 -4.30
C PHE A 306 14.09 11.61 -3.50
N SER A 307 13.36 12.72 -3.56
CA SER A 307 13.65 13.92 -2.77
C SER A 307 13.60 13.65 -1.26
N ALA A 308 12.56 12.95 -0.78
CA ALA A 308 12.41 12.59 0.63
C ALA A 308 13.54 11.68 1.12
N LYS A 309 13.99 10.73 0.30
CA LYS A 309 15.14 9.87 0.62
C LYS A 309 16.42 10.68 0.78
N GLN A 310 16.69 11.63 -0.11
CA GLN A 310 17.86 12.51 -0.01
C GLN A 310 17.81 13.39 1.25
N GLU A 311 16.64 13.89 1.61
CA GLU A 311 16.48 14.70 2.82
C GLU A 311 16.71 13.86 4.09
N LYS A 312 16.23 12.61 4.12
CA LYS A 312 16.50 11.67 5.20
C LYS A 312 18.00 11.37 5.33
N GLU A 313 18.68 11.08 4.23
CA GLU A 313 20.13 10.84 4.22
C GLU A 313 20.93 12.06 4.71
N LYS A 314 20.49 13.28 4.40
CA LYS A 314 21.10 14.51 4.94
C LYS A 314 20.91 14.62 6.46
N LYS A 315 19.70 14.36 6.97
CA LYS A 315 19.40 14.38 8.42
C LYS A 315 20.19 13.31 9.17
N ASP A 316 20.31 12.11 8.60
CA ASP A 316 21.10 11.02 9.20
C ASP A 316 22.59 11.39 9.28
N LYS A 317 23.17 11.99 8.23
CA LYS A 317 24.55 12.49 8.25
C LYS A 317 24.76 13.58 9.30
N GLN A 318 23.82 14.51 9.42
CA GLN A 318 23.88 15.58 10.41
C GLN A 318 23.80 15.02 11.85
N TYR A 319 22.97 14.01 12.07
CA TYR A 319 22.88 13.31 13.35
C TYR A 319 24.17 12.57 13.70
N GLN A 320 24.78 11.88 12.73
CA GLN A 320 26.08 11.22 12.93
C GLN A 320 27.20 12.22 13.25
N GLN A 321 27.20 13.40 12.61
CA GLN A 321 28.13 14.48 12.96
C GLN A 321 27.91 15.00 14.37
N LYS A 322 26.66 15.15 14.82
CA LYS A 322 26.34 15.53 16.20
C LYS A 322 26.82 14.49 17.21
N LEU A 323 26.62 13.19 16.92
CA LEU A 323 27.12 12.12 17.78
C LEU A 323 28.65 12.12 17.88
N ALA A 324 29.35 12.23 16.75
CA ALA A 324 30.81 12.30 16.72
C ALA A 324 31.34 13.53 17.50
N PHE A 325 30.63 14.67 17.43
CA PHE A 325 30.96 15.86 18.20
C PHE A 325 30.80 15.63 19.71
N ILE A 326 29.69 15.01 20.14
CA ILE A 326 29.43 14.68 21.55
C ILE A 326 30.49 13.69 22.07
N GLU A 327 30.80 12.65 21.29
CA GLU A 327 31.80 11.65 21.64
C GLU A 327 33.18 12.30 21.81
N TYR A 328 33.59 13.15 20.87
CA TYR A 328 34.83 13.91 20.96
C TYR A 328 34.91 14.75 22.24
N HIS A 329 33.88 15.54 22.55
CA HIS A 329 33.87 16.38 23.75
C HIS A 329 33.90 15.56 25.04
N SER A 330 33.16 14.44 25.10
CA SER A 330 33.19 13.54 26.26
C SER A 330 34.59 12.94 26.51
N THR A 331 35.34 12.63 25.45
CA THR A 331 36.72 12.13 25.58
C THR A 331 37.71 13.21 26.01
N VAL A 332 37.50 14.46 25.56
CA VAL A 332 38.30 15.61 26.00
C VAL A 332 38.05 15.89 27.48
N ASP A 333 36.79 15.92 27.91
CA ASP A 333 36.40 16.13 29.31
C ASP A 333 36.97 15.03 30.22
N HIS A 334 36.90 13.76 29.79
CA HIS A 334 37.48 12.65 30.54
C HIS A 334 39.01 12.77 30.69
N ARG A 335 39.71 13.20 29.64
CA ARG A 335 41.17 13.43 29.69
C ARG A 335 41.51 14.62 30.58
N LEU A 336 40.73 15.69 30.52
CA LEU A 336 40.85 16.85 31.41
C LEU A 336 40.67 16.44 32.88
N GLN A 337 39.64 15.63 33.15
CA GLN A 337 39.38 15.11 34.49
C GLN A 337 40.53 14.24 34.99
N GLN A 338 41.08 13.34 34.17
CA GLN A 338 42.27 12.55 34.53
C GLN A 338 43.50 13.41 34.84
N CYS A 339 43.73 14.49 34.07
CA CYS A 339 44.82 15.44 34.34
C CYS A 339 44.59 16.20 35.66
N LEU A 340 43.35 16.65 35.93
CA LEU A 340 42.99 17.33 37.17
C LEU A 340 43.12 16.40 38.38
N ASP A 341 42.67 15.15 38.28
CA ASP A 341 42.79 14.16 39.34
C ASP A 341 44.27 13.81 39.62
N GLY A 342 45.11 13.75 38.57
CA GLY A 342 46.56 13.58 38.71
C GLY A 342 47.25 14.78 39.36
N LEU A 343 46.84 16.01 39.03
CA LEU A 343 47.32 17.24 39.66
C LEU A 343 46.90 17.31 41.14
N TRP A 344 45.64 16.98 41.44
CA TRP A 344 45.11 16.92 42.81
C TRP A 344 45.76 15.81 43.65
N GLY A 345 46.03 14.63 43.06
CA GLY A 345 46.77 13.55 43.71
C GLY A 345 48.19 13.97 44.10
N ASN A 346 48.88 14.71 43.22
CA ASN A 346 50.22 15.25 43.50
C ASN A 346 50.20 16.39 44.53
N LEU A 347 49.16 17.22 44.54
CA LEU A 347 48.95 18.25 45.57
C LEU A 347 48.70 17.65 46.96
N ASN A 348 47.86 16.62 47.07
CA ASN A 348 47.60 15.92 48.33
C ASN A 348 48.80 15.11 48.82
N ALA A 349 49.63 14.57 47.92
CA ALA A 349 50.89 13.94 48.27
C ALA A 349 51.92 14.95 48.83
N HIS A 350 51.89 16.19 48.35
CA HIS A 350 52.73 17.28 48.86
C HIS A 350 52.21 17.88 50.19
N GLU A 351 50.90 17.96 50.42
CA GLU A 351 50.34 18.41 51.71
C GLU A 351 50.67 17.44 52.85
N ASN A 352 50.73 16.14 52.59
CA ASN A 352 51.13 15.15 53.59
C ASN A 352 52.65 15.08 53.84
N ALA A 353 53.46 15.79 53.05
CA ALA A 353 54.93 15.77 53.13
C ALA A 353 55.56 17.09 53.64
N VAL A 354 54.77 18.15 53.86
CA VAL A 354 55.30 19.50 54.21
C VAL A 354 54.73 19.99 55.53
N THR A 355 55.19 19.40 56.63
CA THR A 355 55.25 20.04 57.97
C THR A 355 56.66 20.57 58.29
N GLY A 356 57.43 20.92 57.27
CA GLY A 356 58.74 21.56 57.41
C GLY A 356 58.97 22.56 56.29
N GLY A 357 59.22 23.82 56.64
CA GLY A 357 59.24 24.95 55.71
C GLY A 357 60.15 24.79 54.49
N GLY A 358 59.59 25.06 53.31
CA GLY A 358 60.31 25.12 52.05
C GLY A 358 59.35 25.40 50.88
N GLN A 359 59.58 26.51 50.19
CA GLN A 359 58.84 27.08 49.05
C GLN A 359 58.10 26.09 48.14
N ALA A 360 56.79 26.32 47.96
CA ALA A 360 55.98 25.79 46.86
C ALA A 360 56.46 26.40 45.52
N SER A 361 57.44 25.77 44.88
CA SER A 361 57.95 26.15 43.55
C SER A 361 57.51 25.20 42.43
N LEU A 362 56.66 24.21 42.73
CA LEU A 362 56.19 23.21 41.77
C LEU A 362 54.84 23.52 41.09
N SER A 363 54.16 24.63 41.41
CA SER A 363 52.81 24.90 40.88
C SER A 363 52.73 25.80 39.63
N PHE A 364 53.81 26.45 39.19
CA PHE A 364 53.74 27.37 38.05
C PHE A 364 54.24 26.77 36.72
N ALA A 365 55.22 25.87 36.76
CA ALA A 365 55.76 25.25 35.54
C ALA A 365 54.76 24.26 34.91
N ALA A 366 54.13 23.41 35.73
CA ALA A 366 53.10 22.47 35.29
C ALA A 366 51.84 23.21 34.78
N PHE A 367 51.47 24.33 35.39
CA PHE A 367 50.36 25.17 34.93
C PHE A 367 50.68 25.87 33.60
N ARG A 368 51.95 26.22 33.35
CA ARG A 368 52.41 26.78 32.07
C ARG A 368 52.43 25.75 30.94
N GLU A 369 52.83 24.51 31.21
CA GLU A 369 52.72 23.41 30.23
C GLU A 369 51.26 23.10 29.90
N TYR A 370 50.36 23.15 30.90
CA TYR A 370 48.92 22.99 30.70
C TYR A 370 48.32 24.08 29.81
N LEU A 371 48.66 25.36 30.03
CA LEU A 371 48.20 26.46 29.19
C LEU A 371 48.77 26.40 27.76
N ASN A 372 50.05 26.03 27.59
CA ASN A 372 50.65 25.88 26.26
C ASN A 372 50.04 24.71 25.47
N TYR A 373 49.69 23.60 26.13
CA TYR A 373 48.97 22.50 25.50
C TYR A 373 47.57 22.95 25.04
N HIS A 374 46.85 23.70 25.88
CA HIS A 374 45.55 24.29 25.53
C HIS A 374 45.64 25.29 24.36
N GLU A 375 46.62 26.20 24.36
CA GLU A 375 46.82 27.13 23.24
C GLU A 375 47.18 26.41 21.93
N SER A 376 47.99 25.34 21.97
CA SER A 376 48.38 24.59 20.76
C SER A 376 47.22 23.80 20.12
N VAL A 377 46.28 23.31 20.94
CA VAL A 377 45.10 22.56 20.48
C VAL A 377 44.01 23.49 19.94
N TYR A 378 43.91 24.71 20.48
CA TYR A 378 42.94 25.72 20.01
C TYR A 378 43.50 26.67 18.92
N ALA A 379 44.81 26.73 18.70
CA ALA A 379 45.41 27.56 17.65
C ALA A 379 45.13 27.08 16.21
N GLY A 380 44.58 25.87 16.03
CA GLY A 380 44.27 25.28 14.72
C GLY A 380 42.78 25.24 14.35
N VAL A 381 41.87 25.59 15.26
CA VAL A 381 40.42 25.54 15.02
C VAL A 381 39.84 26.93 15.26
N SER A 382 39.49 27.63 14.18
CA SER A 382 38.66 28.85 14.28
C SER A 382 37.32 28.47 14.93
N VAL A 383 37.10 28.92 16.17
CA VAL A 383 35.89 28.64 16.97
C VAL A 383 34.72 29.57 16.59
N GLU A 384 34.96 30.63 15.82
CA GLU A 384 33.93 31.61 15.44
C GLU A 384 32.77 31.05 14.58
N PRO A 385 32.97 30.13 13.62
CA PRO A 385 31.86 29.65 12.79
C PRO A 385 30.88 28.73 13.55
N GLY A 386 31.37 27.99 14.56
CA GLY A 386 30.59 26.99 15.28
C GLY A 386 29.69 27.57 16.37
N LEU A 387 30.17 28.57 17.11
CA LEU A 387 29.36 29.25 18.14
C LEU A 387 28.27 30.12 17.49
N ASN A 388 28.60 30.86 16.43
CA ASN A 388 27.59 31.63 15.69
C ASN A 388 26.53 30.74 15.05
N ALA A 389 26.91 29.59 14.49
CA ALA A 389 25.95 28.63 13.95
C ALA A 389 25.04 28.00 15.02
N TYR A 390 25.54 27.81 16.25
CA TYR A 390 24.75 27.32 17.37
C TYR A 390 23.73 28.37 17.84
N TYR A 391 24.16 29.64 18.02
CA TYR A 391 23.26 30.73 18.40
C TYR A 391 22.24 31.08 17.30
N GLU A 392 22.64 31.07 16.03
CA GLU A 392 21.72 31.25 14.90
C GLU A 392 20.71 30.11 14.79
N TRP A 393 21.11 28.88 15.13
CA TRP A 393 20.22 27.72 15.18
C TRP A 393 19.24 27.80 16.34
N GLU A 394 19.70 28.18 17.54
CA GLU A 394 18.84 28.34 18.73
C GLU A 394 17.81 29.47 18.51
N GLU A 395 18.21 30.57 17.87
CA GLU A 395 17.29 31.64 17.44
C GLU A 395 16.35 31.22 16.29
N SER A 396 16.79 30.35 15.38
CA SER A 396 15.94 29.83 14.30
C SER A 396 14.88 28.87 14.83
N GLU A 397 15.26 27.97 15.74
CA GLU A 397 14.35 27.03 16.38
C GLU A 397 13.36 27.74 17.31
N ALA A 398 13.80 28.78 18.03
CA ALA A 398 12.91 29.66 18.79
C ALA A 398 11.90 30.37 17.88
N ARG A 399 12.32 30.89 16.72
CA ARG A 399 11.43 31.53 15.74
C ARG A 399 10.43 30.56 15.12
N GLN A 400 10.84 29.33 14.79
CA GLN A 400 9.94 28.29 14.27
C GLN A 400 8.90 27.86 15.31
N ASN A 401 9.32 27.71 16.57
CA ASN A 401 8.41 27.37 17.66
C ASN A 401 7.42 28.49 17.98
N GLU A 402 7.86 29.76 17.91
CA GLU A 402 6.97 30.92 18.05
C GLU A 402 5.95 30.99 16.89
N HIS A 403 6.39 30.76 15.65
CA HIS A 403 5.53 30.72 14.48
C HIS A 403 4.48 29.61 14.56
N TYR A 404 4.88 28.41 14.99
CA TYR A 404 3.95 27.30 15.20
C TYR A 404 2.92 27.59 16.30
N ARG A 405 3.33 28.26 17.39
CA ARG A 405 2.40 28.72 18.43
C ARG A 405 1.40 29.75 17.91
N GLN A 406 1.83 30.66 17.02
CA GLN A 406 0.93 31.65 16.41
C GLN A 406 -0.08 31.00 15.46
N LEU A 407 0.35 30.05 14.61
CA LEU A 407 -0.56 29.28 13.74
C LEU A 407 -1.60 28.51 14.56
N LYS A 408 -1.18 27.86 15.65
CA LYS A 408 -2.10 27.13 16.54
C LYS A 408 -3.10 28.08 17.23
N LYS A 409 -2.68 29.27 17.64
CA LYS A 409 -3.59 30.31 18.18
C LYS A 409 -4.57 30.82 17.11
N GLN A 410 -4.11 31.03 15.87
CA GLN A 410 -4.99 31.45 14.77
C GLN A 410 -6.03 30.37 14.44
N GLN A 411 -5.64 29.10 14.42
CA GLN A 411 -6.54 27.98 14.16
C GLN A 411 -7.60 27.84 15.25
N VAL A 412 -7.21 27.95 16.53
CA VAL A 412 -8.15 27.96 17.66
C VAL A 412 -9.10 29.16 17.59
N ASN A 413 -8.61 30.35 17.23
CA ASN A 413 -9.46 31.53 17.08
C ASN A 413 -10.43 31.42 15.89
N MET A 414 -10.05 30.73 14.81
CA MET A 414 -10.96 30.43 13.69
C MET A 414 -12.08 29.49 14.13
N GLN A 415 -11.73 28.41 14.83
CA GLN A 415 -12.72 27.47 15.36
C GLN A 415 -13.68 28.14 16.36
N LEU A 416 -13.18 29.03 17.22
CA LEU A 416 -14.04 29.79 18.14
C LEU A 416 -14.97 30.76 17.41
N LYS A 417 -14.53 31.37 16.29
CA LYS A 417 -15.40 32.20 15.45
C LYS A 417 -16.46 31.39 14.71
N GLU A 418 -16.14 30.20 14.21
CA GLU A 418 -17.11 29.30 13.58
C GLU A 418 -18.17 28.83 14.59
N ILE A 419 -17.76 28.51 15.82
CA ILE A 419 -18.69 28.15 16.91
C ILE A 419 -19.59 29.34 17.27
N SER A 420 -19.04 30.55 17.37
CA SER A 420 -19.82 31.76 17.67
C SER A 420 -20.82 32.10 16.55
N ALA A 421 -20.42 31.96 15.28
CA ALA A 421 -21.29 32.20 14.13
C ALA A 421 -22.41 31.14 14.02
N SER A 422 -22.12 29.89 14.38
CA SER A 422 -23.13 28.83 14.46
C SER A 422 -24.17 29.13 15.54
N HIS A 423 -23.73 29.62 16.70
CA HIS A 423 -24.62 29.95 17.81
C HIS A 423 -25.49 31.20 17.55
N GLU A 424 -24.97 32.20 16.84
CA GLU A 424 -25.76 33.36 16.38
C GLU A 424 -26.79 32.97 15.31
N SER A 425 -26.47 31.98 14.45
CA SER A 425 -27.43 31.50 13.45
C SER A 425 -28.58 30.68 14.03
N GLU A 426 -28.37 29.97 15.15
CA GLU A 426 -29.44 29.26 15.87
C GLU A 426 -30.38 30.24 16.62
N LEU A 427 -29.86 31.34 17.16
CA LEU A 427 -30.67 32.34 17.86
C LEU A 427 -31.54 33.22 16.94
N VAL A 428 -31.24 33.32 15.64
CA VAL A 428 -32.04 34.08 14.65
C VAL A 428 -33.20 33.24 14.08
N ILE A 429 -33.16 31.92 14.21
CA ILE A 429 -34.25 31.03 13.77
C ILE A 429 -35.37 30.98 14.82
N ASP A 430 -35.05 31.13 16.10
CA ASP A 430 -36.01 31.03 17.21
C ASP A 430 -36.78 32.35 17.50
N SER A 431 -36.55 33.42 16.72
CA SER A 431 -37.25 34.71 16.87
C SER A 431 -38.14 35.07 15.67
N ARG A 432 -38.47 34.10 14.81
CA ARG A 432 -39.36 34.29 13.65
C ARG A 432 -40.68 33.51 13.71
N ASP A 433 -40.88 32.74 14.77
CA ASP A 433 -42.16 32.09 15.08
C ASP A 433 -42.69 32.63 16.42
N ASP A 434 -43.09 33.91 16.44
CA ASP A 434 -44.06 34.51 17.37
C ASP A 434 -44.73 35.75 16.74
#